data_AF-A0A7J4MQG9-F1
#
_entry.id   AF-A0A7J4MQG9-F1
#
_cell.length_a   1.000
_cell.length_b   1.000
_cell.length_c   1.000
_cell.angle_alpha   90.00
_cell.angle_beta   90.00
_cell.angle_gamma   90.00
#
_symmetry.space_group_name_H-M   'P 1'
#
loop_
_entity.id
_entity.type
_entity.pdbx_description
1 polymer ?
#
loop_
_entity_poly.entity_id
_entity_poly.type
_entity_poly.pdbx_seq_one_letter_code
_entity_poly.pdbx_strand_id
1 'polypeptide(L)'
;MKNKFNNDLEKLIEVSKSTIPSLKELRLFGSYGTPRWKEETSDIDVMALLFDENFSYKKDRIYEDYFIYESPQRKNLREMISKNLSEEFNEKLSLHIVTLFDMAKLIGLDEGRGDVGRNMHKGRLLYRNRKMNPCQFLKYYYQKWRVLNG
;
A
#
# COMPACT_ATOMS: atom_id res chain seq x y z
N MET A 1 -1.72 -22.80 -16.93
CA MET A 1 -1.26 -22.76 -15.52
C MET A 1 -1.06 -21.30 -15.13
N LYS A 2 -1.69 -20.81 -14.07
CA LYS A 2 -1.29 -19.51 -13.48
C LYS A 2 0.09 -19.69 -12.85
N ASN A 3 1.05 -18.84 -13.19
CA ASN A 3 2.38 -18.86 -12.57
C ASN A 3 2.26 -18.64 -11.04
N LYS A 4 3.18 -19.21 -10.25
CA LYS A 4 3.21 -19.19 -8.78
C LYS A 4 3.01 -17.78 -8.21
N PHE A 5 3.68 -16.78 -8.79
CA PHE A 5 3.52 -15.37 -8.43
C PHE A 5 2.07 -14.87 -8.50
N ASN A 6 1.30 -15.24 -9.53
CA ASN A 6 -0.09 -14.80 -9.65
C ASN A 6 -0.96 -15.41 -8.55
N ASN A 7 -0.67 -16.65 -8.13
CA ASN A 7 -1.40 -17.28 -7.04
C ASN A 7 -1.07 -16.61 -5.69
N ASP A 8 0.20 -16.26 -5.45
CA ASP A 8 0.60 -15.55 -4.23
C ASP A 8 0.04 -14.11 -4.19
N LEU A 9 -0.03 -13.43 -5.35
CA LEU A 9 -0.66 -12.12 -5.46
C LEU A 9 -2.17 -12.18 -5.18
N GLU A 10 -2.86 -13.19 -5.70
CA GLU A 10 -4.28 -13.44 -5.39
C GLU A 10 -4.48 -13.73 -3.89
N LYS A 11 -3.58 -14.51 -3.29
CA LYS A 11 -3.61 -14.80 -1.86
C LYS A 11 -3.38 -13.55 -1.01
N LEU A 12 -2.43 -12.69 -1.40
CA LEU A 12 -2.20 -11.39 -0.76
C LEU A 12 -3.48 -10.53 -0.76
N ILE A 13 -4.20 -10.48 -1.88
CA ILE A 13 -5.47 -9.74 -1.99
C ILE A 13 -6.49 -10.28 -0.99
N GLU A 14 -6.71 -11.59 -0.98
CA GLU A 14 -7.73 -12.21 -0.11
C GLU A 14 -7.40 -12.09 1.38
N VAL A 15 -6.15 -12.37 1.76
CA VAL A 15 -5.69 -12.24 3.16
C VAL A 15 -5.75 -10.80 3.64
N SER A 16 -5.40 -9.84 2.77
CA SER A 16 -5.48 -8.42 3.14
C SER A 16 -6.92 -7.98 3.36
N LYS A 17 -7.87 -8.44 2.53
CA LYS A 17 -9.30 -8.15 2.68
C LYS A 17 -9.85 -8.69 4.01
N SER A 18 -9.46 -9.90 4.41
CA SER A 18 -9.92 -10.50 5.67
C SER A 18 -9.24 -9.88 6.89
N THR A 19 -7.96 -9.53 6.78
CA THR A 19 -7.14 -9.07 7.91
C THR A 19 -7.35 -7.58 8.21
N ILE A 20 -7.65 -6.76 7.19
CA ILE A 20 -7.77 -5.31 7.33
C ILE A 20 -9.21 -4.87 7.00
N PRO A 21 -10.12 -4.78 7.99
CA PRO A 21 -11.50 -4.35 7.76
C PRO A 21 -11.62 -2.96 7.13
N SER A 22 -10.68 -2.06 7.44
CA SER A 22 -10.62 -0.70 6.91
C SER A 22 -9.91 -0.58 5.56
N LEU A 23 -9.56 -1.71 4.93
CA LEU A 23 -8.85 -1.73 3.65
C LEU A 23 -9.70 -1.07 2.56
N LYS A 24 -9.11 -0.03 1.97
CA LYS A 24 -9.72 0.78 0.93
C LYS A 24 -9.23 0.40 -0.46
N GLU A 25 -7.92 0.39 -0.68
CA GLU A 25 -7.32 -0.03 -1.95
C GLU A 25 -6.09 -0.90 -1.71
N LEU A 26 -5.85 -1.85 -2.61
CA LEU A 26 -4.54 -2.45 -2.81
C LEU A 26 -4.04 -2.08 -4.19
N ARG A 27 -2.80 -1.65 -4.26
CA ARG A 27 -2.13 -1.34 -5.52
C ARG A 27 -0.74 -1.93 -5.54
N LEU A 28 -0.37 -2.49 -6.68
CA LEU A 28 0.99 -2.89 -6.98
C LEU A 28 1.66 -1.73 -7.71
N PHE A 29 2.78 -1.24 -7.19
CA PHE A 29 3.47 -0.06 -7.70
C PHE A 29 4.98 -0.33 -7.82
N GLY A 30 5.77 0.72 -8.00
CA GLY A 30 7.22 0.63 -8.10
C GLY A 30 7.67 0.17 -9.49
N SER A 31 8.70 -0.68 -9.52
CA SER A 31 9.26 -1.16 -10.78
C SER A 31 8.33 -2.12 -11.52
N TYR A 32 7.31 -2.67 -10.85
CA TYR A 32 6.33 -3.57 -11.45
C TYR A 32 5.59 -2.92 -12.64
N GLY A 33 5.60 -3.61 -13.79
CA GLY A 33 5.03 -3.10 -15.04
C GLY A 33 6.01 -2.29 -15.90
N THR A 34 7.26 -2.13 -15.45
CA THR A 34 8.35 -1.63 -16.30
C THR A 34 9.03 -2.79 -17.04
N PRO A 35 9.65 -2.55 -18.22
CA PRO A 35 10.45 -3.57 -18.92
C PRO A 35 11.65 -4.10 -18.13
N ARG A 36 12.01 -3.45 -17.02
CA ARG A 36 13.13 -3.83 -16.15
C ARG A 36 12.73 -4.75 -15.00
N TRP A 37 11.43 -4.90 -14.74
CA TRP A 37 10.96 -5.77 -13.66
C TRP A 37 11.13 -7.23 -14.05
N LYS A 38 11.68 -8.01 -13.14
CA LYS A 38 11.91 -9.45 -13.30
C LYS A 38 11.38 -10.16 -12.06
N GLU A 39 10.52 -11.15 -12.25
CA GLU A 39 9.89 -11.90 -11.15
C GLU A 39 10.93 -12.52 -10.21
N GLU A 40 12.09 -12.90 -10.75
CA GLU A 40 13.15 -13.59 -10.03
C GLU A 40 13.94 -12.64 -9.11
N THR A 41 14.15 -11.38 -9.52
CA THR A 41 15.12 -10.47 -8.87
C THR A 41 14.54 -9.15 -8.39
N SER A 42 13.31 -8.81 -8.79
CA SER A 42 12.70 -7.52 -8.43
C SER A 42 11.80 -7.65 -7.21
N ASP A 43 11.84 -6.61 -6.40
CA ASP A 43 10.92 -6.46 -5.27
C ASP A 43 9.47 -6.28 -5.74
N ILE A 44 8.55 -6.54 -4.82
CA ILE A 44 7.10 -6.46 -5.01
C ILE A 44 6.57 -5.36 -4.09
N ASP A 45 6.43 -4.15 -4.63
CA ASP A 45 5.95 -3.00 -3.86
C ASP A 45 4.42 -2.92 -3.87
N VAL A 46 3.78 -3.14 -2.73
CA VAL A 46 2.32 -3.11 -2.60
C VAL A 46 1.89 -2.03 -1.64
N MET A 47 1.02 -1.13 -2.07
CA MET A 47 0.36 -0.15 -1.20
C MET A 47 -0.98 -0.71 -0.74
N ALA A 48 -1.17 -0.79 0.58
CA ALA A 48 -2.45 -1.01 1.23
C ALA A 48 -2.96 0.31 1.81
N LEU A 49 -3.92 0.93 1.13
CA LEU A 49 -4.56 2.16 1.57
C LEU A 49 -5.72 1.82 2.51
N LEU A 50 -5.70 2.41 3.71
CA LEU A 50 -6.70 2.24 4.76
C LEU A 50 -7.53 3.52 4.93
N PHE A 51 -8.77 3.33 5.36
CA PHE A 51 -9.63 4.42 5.78
C PHE A 51 -9.45 4.87 7.22
N ASP A 52 -9.05 3.94 8.08
CA ASP A 52 -8.99 4.19 9.50
C ASP A 52 -7.70 4.96 9.83
N GLU A 53 -7.86 6.25 10.09
CA GLU A 53 -6.76 7.15 10.43
C GLU A 53 -6.14 6.84 11.80
N ASN A 54 -6.74 5.96 12.62
CA ASN A 54 -6.08 5.44 13.83
C ASN A 54 -4.81 4.65 13.49
N PHE A 55 -4.72 4.16 12.26
CA PHE A 55 -3.52 3.55 11.74
C PHE A 55 -2.54 4.59 11.18
N SER A 56 -2.82 5.90 11.17
CA SER A 56 -1.92 6.92 10.61
C SER A 56 -0.66 7.10 11.46
N TYR A 57 0.41 7.61 10.86
CA TYR A 57 1.70 7.88 11.51
C TYR A 57 1.62 8.92 12.65
N LYS A 58 0.51 9.65 12.79
CA LYS A 58 0.37 10.66 13.86
C LYS A 58 0.10 10.02 15.22
N LYS A 59 1.19 9.72 15.95
CA LYS A 59 1.37 10.24 17.33
C LYS A 59 2.78 10.18 17.93
N ASP A 60 3.76 9.54 17.31
CA ASP A 60 5.13 9.53 17.86
C ASP A 60 6.19 9.84 16.78
N ARG A 61 6.85 11.00 16.95
CA ARG A 61 8.15 11.40 16.37
C ARG A 61 8.27 11.41 14.84
N ILE A 62 8.08 12.59 14.23
CA ILE A 62 8.60 12.90 12.90
C ILE A 62 10.12 13.10 13.04
N TYR A 63 10.93 12.11 12.65
CA TYR A 63 12.35 12.29 12.33
C TYR A 63 12.53 12.22 10.81
N GLU A 64 13.54 12.93 10.31
CA GLU A 64 13.82 13.29 8.91
C GLU A 64 14.16 12.13 7.96
N ASP A 65 13.96 10.87 8.33
CA ASP A 65 14.25 9.72 7.47
C ASP A 65 13.04 8.79 7.33
N TYR A 66 12.73 8.49 6.07
CA TYR A 66 11.56 7.86 5.43
C TYR A 66 10.49 7.11 6.26
N PHE A 67 10.82 6.33 7.30
CA PHE A 67 9.84 5.57 8.11
C PHE A 67 10.46 5.14 9.45
N ILE A 68 10.59 6.01 10.45
CA ILE A 68 11.17 5.59 11.75
C ILE A 68 10.15 5.68 12.88
N TYR A 69 9.05 4.93 12.72
CA TYR A 69 8.40 4.09 13.74
C TYR A 69 7.11 3.51 13.12
N GLU A 70 7.15 2.24 12.69
CA GLU A 70 5.92 1.54 12.33
C GLU A 70 5.10 1.33 13.62
N SER A 71 3.84 1.77 13.64
CA SER A 71 3.01 1.58 14.82
C SER A 71 2.81 0.08 15.10
N PRO A 72 2.74 -0.37 16.36
CA PRO A 72 2.51 -1.77 16.70
C PRO A 72 1.29 -2.37 15.99
N GLN A 73 0.26 -1.55 15.74
CA GLN A 73 -0.94 -1.97 15.01
C GLN A 73 -0.63 -2.28 13.54
N ARG A 74 0.15 -1.44 12.83
CA ARG A 74 0.56 -1.72 11.44
C ARG A 74 1.47 -2.95 11.36
N LYS A 75 2.43 -3.04 12.29
CA LYS A 75 3.32 -4.19 12.38
C LYS A 75 2.53 -5.49 12.56
N ASN A 76 1.55 -5.51 13.46
CA ASN A 76 0.68 -6.67 13.65
C ASN A 76 -0.11 -7.02 12.38
N LEU A 77 -0.69 -6.03 11.69
CA LEU A 77 -1.38 -6.28 10.41
C LEU A 77 -0.44 -6.90 9.36
N ARG A 78 0.78 -6.37 9.23
CA ARG A 78 1.80 -6.90 8.32
C ARG A 78 2.16 -8.34 8.68
N GLU A 79 2.43 -8.63 9.95
CA GLU A 79 2.75 -9.98 10.42
C GLU A 79 1.61 -10.97 10.17
N MET A 80 0.36 -10.57 10.43
CA MET A 80 -0.83 -11.39 10.15
C MET A 80 -0.96 -11.69 8.65
N ILE A 81 -0.69 -10.71 7.79
CA ILE A 81 -0.71 -10.91 6.33
C ILE A 81 0.41 -11.86 5.91
N SER A 82 1.66 -11.57 6.31
CA SER A 82 2.85 -12.34 5.91
C SER A 82 2.79 -13.80 6.33
N LYS A 83 2.24 -14.11 7.52
CA LYS A 83 2.05 -15.50 7.99
C LYS A 83 1.20 -16.37 7.07
N ASN A 84 0.40 -15.77 6.20
CA ASN A 84 -0.46 -16.49 5.26
C ASN A 84 0.13 -16.58 3.84
N LEU A 85 1.30 -16.01 3.58
CA LEU A 85 1.96 -16.00 2.26
C LEU A 85 3.12 -16.99 2.20
N SER A 86 3.57 -17.33 0.99
CA SER A 86 4.76 -18.16 0.82
C SER A 86 6.02 -17.41 1.29
N GLU A 87 7.01 -18.14 1.80
CA GLU A 87 8.27 -17.56 2.30
C GLU A 87 9.00 -16.78 1.20
N GLU A 88 9.17 -17.39 0.02
CA GLU A 88 9.78 -16.75 -1.15
C GLU A 88 9.07 -15.45 -1.57
N PHE A 89 7.74 -15.40 -1.48
CA PHE A 89 7.00 -14.18 -1.79
C PHE A 89 7.20 -13.11 -0.72
N ASN A 90 7.21 -13.51 0.56
CA ASN A 90 7.46 -12.60 1.68
C ASN A 90 8.85 -11.97 1.62
N GLU A 91 9.88 -12.70 1.19
CA GLU A 91 11.24 -12.17 1.05
C GLU A 91 11.33 -10.99 0.07
N LYS A 92 10.45 -10.95 -0.94
CA LYS A 92 10.40 -9.89 -1.96
C LYS A 92 9.33 -8.83 -1.70
N LEU A 93 8.41 -9.07 -0.76
CA LEU A 93 7.23 -8.23 -0.56
C LEU A 93 7.55 -7.01 0.29
N SER A 94 7.47 -5.82 -0.32
CA SER A 94 7.42 -4.55 0.40
C SER A 94 5.98 -4.08 0.53
N LEU A 95 5.34 -4.40 1.67
CA LEU A 95 3.97 -3.97 1.96
C LEU A 95 3.94 -2.58 2.61
N HIS A 96 3.39 -1.57 1.95
CA HIS A 96 3.23 -0.22 2.47
C HIS A 96 1.80 -0.02 2.98
N ILE A 97 1.60 -0.13 4.30
CA ILE A 97 0.31 0.14 4.95
C ILE A 97 0.22 1.64 5.26
N VAL A 98 -0.69 2.32 4.57
CA VAL A 98 -0.83 3.78 4.61
C VAL A 98 -2.30 4.16 4.77
N THR A 99 -2.54 5.27 5.44
CA THR A 99 -3.86 5.91 5.55
C THR A 99 -3.99 7.05 4.55
N LEU A 100 -5.19 7.59 4.41
CA LEU A 100 -5.41 8.79 3.59
C LEU A 100 -4.60 10.00 4.08
N PHE A 101 -4.44 10.13 5.40
CA PHE A 101 -3.60 11.19 5.96
C PHE A 101 -2.11 10.98 5.65
N ASP A 102 -1.62 9.75 5.67
CA ASP A 102 -0.22 9.46 5.32
C ASP A 102 0.03 9.73 3.83
N MET A 103 -0.90 9.31 2.96
CA MET A 103 -0.79 9.58 1.53
C MET A 103 -0.69 11.08 1.23
N ALA A 104 -1.42 11.93 1.96
CA ALA A 104 -1.33 13.38 1.82
C ALA A 104 0.08 13.93 2.14
N LYS A 105 0.87 13.24 2.97
CA LYS A 105 2.26 13.62 3.29
C LYS A 105 3.29 13.04 2.33
N LEU A 106 3.02 11.86 1.78
CA LEU A 106 3.92 11.20 0.82
C LEU A 106 3.87 11.84 -0.57
N ILE A 107 2.82 12.60 -0.87
CA ILE A 107 2.70 13.34 -2.12
C ILE A 107 3.63 14.54 -2.10
N GLY A 108 4.38 14.73 -3.18
CA GLY A 108 5.41 15.76 -3.30
C GLY A 108 6.73 15.39 -2.63
N LEU A 109 6.80 14.26 -1.92
CA LEU A 109 8.05 13.71 -1.42
C LEU A 109 8.77 12.98 -2.57
N ASP A 110 9.85 13.58 -3.05
CA ASP A 110 10.74 13.01 -4.07
C ASP A 110 12.10 12.69 -3.46
N GLU A 111 12.43 11.40 -3.40
CA GLU A 111 13.70 10.90 -2.86
C GLU A 111 14.68 10.48 -3.97
N GLY A 112 14.64 11.17 -5.11
CA GLY A 112 15.48 10.85 -6.27
C GLY A 112 14.97 9.65 -7.08
N ARG A 113 13.74 9.19 -6.79
CA ARG A 113 13.02 8.14 -7.53
C ARG A 113 11.64 8.60 -8.02
N GLY A 114 11.38 9.91 -7.94
CA GLY A 114 10.10 10.51 -8.25
C GLY A 114 9.14 10.49 -7.04
N ASP A 115 8.02 11.19 -7.21
CA ASP A 115 7.00 11.37 -6.17
C ASP A 115 6.41 10.03 -5.69
N VAL A 116 6.73 9.69 -4.43
CA VAL A 116 6.39 8.42 -3.79
C VAL A 116 4.88 8.23 -3.72
N GLY A 117 4.15 9.23 -3.23
CA GLY A 117 2.70 9.18 -3.09
C GLY A 117 2.00 9.06 -4.45
N ARG A 118 2.46 9.78 -5.47
CA ARG A 118 1.94 9.65 -6.84
C ARG A 118 2.23 8.27 -7.43
N ASN A 119 3.42 7.71 -7.22
CA ASN A 119 3.78 6.38 -7.70
C ASN A 119 2.89 5.28 -7.10
N MET A 120 2.68 5.30 -5.78
CA MET A 120 1.74 4.40 -5.10
C MET A 120 0.31 4.50 -5.66
N HIS A 121 -0.17 5.72 -5.92
CA HIS A 121 -1.52 5.93 -6.47
C HIS A 121 -1.68 5.52 -7.94
N LYS A 122 -0.64 5.73 -8.77
CA LYS A 122 -0.64 5.35 -10.19
C LYS A 122 -0.43 3.84 -10.39
N GLY A 123 0.02 3.12 -9.36
CA GLY A 123 0.18 1.68 -9.38
C GLY A 123 -1.08 0.93 -9.83
N ARG A 124 -0.87 -0.28 -10.37
CA ARG A 124 -1.91 -1.20 -10.84
C ARG A 124 -2.87 -1.51 -9.70
N LEU A 125 -4.15 -1.20 -9.91
CA LEU A 125 -5.20 -1.51 -8.94
C LEU A 125 -5.41 -3.02 -8.86
N LEU A 126 -5.20 -3.58 -7.67
CA LEU A 126 -5.45 -4.99 -7.37
C LEU A 126 -6.83 -5.17 -6.73
N TYR A 127 -7.18 -4.27 -5.81
CA TYR A 127 -8.45 -4.31 -5.10
C TYR A 127 -8.92 -2.89 -4.75
N ARG A 128 -10.23 -2.69 -4.75
CA ARG A 128 -10.89 -1.49 -4.25
C ARG A 128 -12.17 -1.87 -3.50
N ASN A 129 -12.25 -1.49 -2.24
CA ASN A 129 -13.49 -1.58 -1.49
C ASN A 129 -14.50 -0.55 -2.04
N ARG A 130 -15.65 -1.03 -2.54
CA ARG A 130 -16.75 -0.20 -3.04
C ARG A 130 -17.77 0.17 -1.96
N LYS A 131 -17.79 -0.55 -0.83
CA LYS A 131 -18.67 -0.29 0.32
C LYS A 131 -18.09 0.82 1.21
N MET A 132 -17.86 1.99 0.63
CA MET A 132 -17.48 3.18 1.40
C MET A 132 -18.76 3.86 1.88
N ASN A 133 -18.78 4.36 3.12
CA ASN A 133 -19.84 5.30 3.47
C ASN A 133 -19.66 6.61 2.66
N PRO A 134 -20.72 7.40 2.43
CA PRO A 134 -20.66 8.59 1.59
C PRO A 134 -19.62 9.63 2.04
N CYS A 135 -19.45 9.82 3.35
CA CYS A 135 -18.48 10.78 3.90
C CYS A 135 -17.03 10.34 3.60
N GLN A 136 -16.74 9.06 3.77
CA GLN A 136 -15.45 8.45 3.43
C GLN A 136 -15.19 8.50 1.93
N PHE A 137 -16.24 8.28 1.12
CA PHE A 137 -16.17 8.39 -0.34
C PHE A 137 -15.80 9.81 -0.79
N LEU A 138 -16.49 10.83 -0.27
CA LEU A 138 -16.24 12.23 -0.58
C LEU A 138 -14.84 12.68 -0.15
N LYS A 139 -14.41 12.35 1.08
CA LYS A 139 -13.06 12.67 1.57
C LYS A 139 -11.98 12.06 0.66
N TYR A 140 -12.13 10.78 0.32
CA TYR A 140 -11.23 10.09 -0.61
C TYR A 140 -11.22 10.73 -1.99
N TYR A 141 -12.38 11.05 -2.56
CA TYR A 141 -12.46 11.64 -3.90
C TYR A 141 -11.80 13.01 -3.95
N TYR A 142 -12.02 13.85 -2.93
CA TYR A 142 -11.40 15.16 -2.81
C TYR A 142 -9.88 15.05 -2.70
N GLN A 143 -9.37 14.18 -1.82
CA GLN A 143 -7.93 13.97 -1.68
C GLN A 143 -7.33 13.44 -2.97
N LYS A 144 -7.93 12.41 -3.58
CA LYS A 144 -7.50 11.83 -4.85
C LYS A 144 -7.47 12.85 -5.99
N TRP A 145 -8.48 13.70 -6.10
CA TRP A 145 -8.54 14.72 -7.12
C TRP A 145 -7.39 15.72 -6.98
N ARG A 146 -7.07 16.15 -5.74
CA ARG A 146 -5.88 16.96 -5.45
C ARG A 146 -4.57 16.25 -5.81
N VAL A 147 -4.48 14.93 -5.59
CA VAL A 147 -3.28 14.15 -5.98
C VAL A 147 -3.07 14.15 -7.49
N LEU A 148 -4.15 14.00 -8.27
CA LEU A 148 -4.05 13.76 -9.71
C LEU A 148 -3.96 15.06 -10.52
N ASN A 149 -4.45 16.19 -9.99
CA ASN A 149 -4.58 17.44 -10.73
C ASN A 149 -3.90 18.64 -10.04
N GLY A 150 -3.21 18.41 -8.92
CA GLY A 150 -2.46 19.42 -8.18
C GLY A 150 -0.95 19.29 -8.31
#